data_AF-A0A4R5FTT4-F1
#
_entry.id   AF-A0A4R5FTT4-F1
#
_cell.length_a   1.000
_cell.length_b   1.000
_cell.length_c   1.000
_cell.angle_alpha   90.00
_cell.angle_beta   90.00
_cell.angle_gamma   90.00
#
_symmetry.space_group_name_H-M   'P 1'
#
loop_
_entity.id
_entity.type
_entity.pdbx_description
1 polymer ?
#
loop_
_entity_poly.entity_id
_entity_poly.type
_entity_poly.pdbx_seq_one_letter_code
_entity_poly.pdbx_strand_id
1 'polypeptide(L)'
;MSSAETLYAYDGIKEGAGAICDTAEDLRVARRAWKQEIDTPEAEFELHDPAAALAEVREAWEKEFTVYREVLERWCLATRASAAGFESIEDFLESRAPASGDGS
;
A
#
# COMPACT_ATOMS: atom_id res chain seq x y z
N MET A 1 21.42 17.17 10.19
CA MET A 1 19.96 17.21 10.37
C MET A 1 19.67 17.28 11.84
N SER A 2 18.78 18.16 12.26
CA SER A 2 18.31 18.22 13.66
C SER A 2 17.30 17.10 13.94
N SER A 3 17.11 16.73 15.20
CA SER A 3 16.09 15.76 15.63
C SER A 3 14.68 16.14 15.17
N ALA A 4 14.36 17.44 15.13
CA ALA A 4 13.07 17.94 14.64
C ALA A 4 12.86 17.73 13.13
N GLU A 5 13.93 17.82 12.33
CA GLU A 5 13.86 17.54 10.89
C GLU A 5 13.64 16.04 10.61
N THR A 6 14.22 15.18 11.44
CA THR A 6 14.04 13.73 11.36
C THR A 6 12.62 13.30 11.74
N LEU A 7 12.04 13.89 12.79
CA LEU A 7 10.66 13.62 13.21
C LEU A 7 9.65 14.10 12.16
N TYR A 8 9.82 15.29 11.60
CA TYR A 8 8.97 15.80 10.52
C TYR A 8 9.02 14.90 9.28
N ALA A 9 10.22 14.43 8.90
CA ALA A 9 10.35 13.48 7.80
C ALA A 9 9.70 12.12 8.10
N TYR A 10 9.78 11.64 9.35
CA TYR A 10 9.14 10.41 9.80
C TYR A 10 7.62 10.48 9.69
N ASP A 11 6.99 11.54 10.20
CA ASP A 11 5.53 11.71 10.12
C ASP A 11 5.04 11.75 8.67
N GLY A 12 5.76 12.47 7.79
CA GLY A 12 5.45 12.50 6.36
C GLY A 12 5.61 11.13 5.68
N ILE A 13 6.63 10.35 6.06
CA ILE A 13 6.81 8.98 5.56
C ILE A 13 5.69 8.06 6.05
N LYS A 14 5.25 8.20 7.31
CA LYS A 14 4.19 7.38 7.92
C LYS A 14 2.83 7.67 7.29
N GLU A 15 2.49 8.94 7.09
CA GLU A 15 1.25 9.35 6.42
C GLU A 15 1.25 8.88 4.95
N GLY A 16 2.37 9.08 4.23
CA GLY A 16 2.53 8.57 2.87
C GLY A 16 2.46 7.04 2.78
N ALA A 17 3.00 6.33 3.79
CA ALA A 17 2.89 4.87 3.88
C ALA A 17 1.43 4.42 4.01
N GLY A 18 0.66 5.08 4.88
CA GLY A 18 -0.76 4.82 5.09
C GLY A 18 -1.53 4.93 3.78
N ALA A 19 -1.42 6.07 3.09
CA ALA A 19 -2.11 6.32 1.84
C ALA A 19 -1.77 5.29 0.73
N ILE A 20 -0.50 4.86 0.64
CA ILE A 20 -0.07 3.84 -0.33
C ILE A 20 -0.67 2.47 0.01
N CYS A 21 -0.66 2.09 1.29
CA CYS A 21 -1.24 0.83 1.73
C CYS A 21 -2.78 0.82 1.53
N ASP A 22 -3.46 1.93 1.81
CA ASP A 22 -4.90 2.07 1.60
C ASP A 22 -5.25 1.96 0.10
N THR A 23 -4.48 2.65 -0.76
CA THR A 23 -4.63 2.53 -2.22
C THR A 23 -4.42 1.09 -2.71
N ALA A 24 -3.47 0.36 -2.13
CA ALA A 24 -3.23 -1.05 -2.46
C ALA A 24 -4.43 -1.93 -2.12
N GLU A 25 -5.07 -1.70 -0.97
CA GLU A 25 -6.27 -2.44 -0.56
C GLU A 25 -7.49 -2.07 -1.40
N ASP A 26 -7.67 -0.78 -1.72
CA ASP A 26 -8.74 -0.31 -2.60
C ASP A 26 -8.67 -0.98 -3.98
N LEU A 27 -7.47 -1.08 -4.56
CA LEU A 27 -7.26 -1.80 -5.82
C LEU A 27 -7.56 -3.30 -5.69
N ARG A 28 -7.28 -3.91 -4.53
CA ARG A 28 -7.61 -5.31 -4.27
C ARG A 28 -9.12 -5.54 -4.18
N VAL A 29 -9.85 -4.62 -3.56
CA VAL A 29 -11.32 -4.63 -3.46
C VAL A 29 -11.95 -4.39 -4.83
N ALA A 30 -11.51 -3.37 -5.56
CA ALA A 30 -11.98 -3.07 -6.92
C ALA A 30 -11.76 -4.26 -7.86
N ARG A 31 -10.59 -4.90 -7.81
CA ARG A 31 -10.30 -6.11 -8.58
C ARG A 31 -11.31 -7.23 -8.30
N ARG A 32 -11.64 -7.45 -7.03
CA ARG A 32 -12.59 -8.50 -6.63
C ARG A 32 -13.99 -8.20 -7.15
N ALA A 33 -14.45 -6.95 -7.01
CA ALA A 33 -15.77 -6.53 -7.46
C ALA A 33 -15.91 -6.69 -8.98
N TRP A 34 -14.94 -6.20 -9.75
CA TRP A 34 -14.98 -6.34 -11.22
C TRP A 34 -14.85 -7.79 -11.65
N LYS A 35 -14.00 -8.61 -11.02
CA LYS A 35 -13.93 -10.04 -11.34
C LYS A 35 -15.31 -10.70 -11.22
N GLN A 36 -16.06 -10.39 -10.14
CA GLN A 36 -17.43 -10.86 -9.98
C GLN A 36 -18.35 -10.32 -11.08
N GLU A 37 -18.31 -9.02 -11.38
CA GLU A 37 -19.17 -8.41 -12.41
C GLU A 37 -18.90 -8.91 -13.83
N ILE A 38 -17.68 -9.36 -14.16
CA ILE A 38 -17.38 -9.88 -15.50
C ILE A 38 -17.57 -11.42 -15.56
N ASP A 39 -17.33 -12.16 -14.46
CA ASP A 39 -17.61 -13.61 -14.40
C ASP A 39 -19.12 -13.94 -14.37
N THR A 40 -19.98 -13.01 -13.94
CA THR A 40 -21.43 -13.24 -13.81
C THR A 40 -22.20 -13.19 -15.15
N PRO A 41 -21.97 -12.23 -16.06
CA PRO A 41 -22.68 -12.12 -17.34
C PRO A 41 -22.40 -13.26 -18.31
N GLU A 42 -21.18 -13.80 -18.32
CA GLU A 42 -20.84 -14.94 -19.17
C GLU A 42 -21.60 -16.21 -18.76
N ALA A 43 -21.91 -16.35 -17.46
CA ALA A 43 -22.72 -17.44 -16.93
C ALA A 43 -24.24 -17.21 -17.13
N GLU A 44 -24.71 -15.95 -17.12
CA GLU A 44 -26.14 -15.62 -17.30
C GLU A 44 -26.60 -15.52 -18.75
N PHE A 45 -25.73 -15.15 -19.70
CA PHE A 45 -26.15 -14.80 -21.07
C PHE A 45 -25.76 -15.79 -22.18
N GLU A 46 -25.09 -16.92 -21.88
CA GLU A 46 -24.66 -17.95 -22.87
C GLU A 46 -24.02 -17.34 -24.14
N LEU A 47 -23.23 -16.28 -24.00
CA LEU A 47 -22.69 -15.51 -25.12
C LEU A 47 -21.44 -16.19 -25.70
N HIS A 48 -21.61 -16.97 -26.77
CA HIS A 48 -20.54 -17.77 -27.37
C HIS A 48 -19.52 -17.03 -28.26
N ASP A 49 -19.71 -15.73 -28.58
CA ASP A 49 -18.80 -14.97 -29.46
C ASP A 49 -18.33 -13.61 -28.88
N PRO A 50 -19.19 -12.76 -28.28
CA PRO A 50 -18.77 -11.53 -27.61
C PRO A 50 -17.87 -11.76 -26.38
N ALA A 51 -17.96 -12.94 -25.77
CA ALA A 51 -17.15 -13.33 -24.62
C ALA A 51 -15.65 -13.45 -24.95
N ALA A 52 -15.27 -13.76 -26.20
CA ALA A 52 -13.86 -13.89 -26.59
C ALA A 52 -13.13 -12.53 -26.58
N ALA A 53 -13.76 -11.47 -27.10
CA ALA A 53 -13.20 -10.11 -27.04
C ALA A 53 -13.16 -9.58 -25.61
N LEU A 54 -14.16 -9.91 -24.79
CA LEU A 54 -14.18 -9.61 -23.36
C LEU A 54 -13.09 -10.36 -22.59
N ALA A 55 -12.79 -11.61 -22.97
CA ALA A 55 -11.74 -12.41 -22.37
C ALA A 55 -10.35 -11.81 -22.61
N GLU A 56 -10.06 -11.32 -23.82
CA GLU A 56 -8.77 -10.66 -24.12
C GLU A 56 -8.59 -9.36 -23.32
N VAL A 57 -9.64 -8.53 -23.26
CA VAL A 57 -9.63 -7.29 -22.46
C VAL A 57 -9.47 -7.60 -20.98
N ARG A 58 -10.17 -8.63 -20.48
CA ARG A 58 -10.05 -9.12 -19.11
C ARG A 58 -8.64 -9.61 -18.80
N GLU A 59 -8.02 -10.38 -19.69
CA GLU A 59 -6.67 -10.91 -19.49
C GLU A 59 -5.63 -9.78 -19.46
N ALA A 60 -5.72 -8.83 -20.39
CA ALA A 60 -4.86 -7.66 -20.42
C ALA A 60 -5.00 -6.82 -19.13
N TRP A 61 -6.24 -6.63 -18.69
CA TRP A 61 -6.54 -5.90 -17.46
C TRP A 61 -6.04 -6.64 -16.20
N GLU A 62 -6.24 -7.96 -16.09
CA GLU A 62 -5.72 -8.77 -14.98
C GLU A 62 -4.18 -8.73 -14.90
N LYS A 63 -3.50 -8.70 -16.05
CA LYS A 63 -2.04 -8.52 -16.12
C LYS A 63 -1.61 -7.15 -15.59
N GLU A 64 -2.25 -6.08 -16.05
CA GLU A 64 -1.92 -4.73 -15.60
C GLU A 64 -2.21 -4.53 -14.10
N PHE A 65 -3.36 -5.01 -13.62
CA PHE A 65 -3.71 -4.97 -12.19
C PHE A 65 -2.74 -5.75 -11.31
N THR A 66 -2.20 -6.87 -11.82
CA THR A 66 -1.20 -7.64 -11.10
C THR A 66 0.07 -6.82 -10.90
N VAL A 67 0.52 -6.08 -11.91
CA VAL A 67 1.68 -5.18 -11.81
C VAL A 67 1.43 -4.08 -10.78
N TYR A 68 0.30 -3.38 -10.85
CA TYR A 68 0.00 -2.32 -9.87
C TYR A 68 -0.10 -2.85 -8.44
N ARG A 69 -0.74 -4.01 -8.24
CA ARG A 69 -0.82 -4.64 -6.92
C ARG A 69 0.57 -4.97 -6.39
N GLU A 70 1.43 -5.63 -7.18
CA GLU A 70 2.76 -6.02 -6.74
C GLU A 70 3.64 -4.81 -6.40
N VAL A 71 3.56 -3.75 -7.20
CA VAL A 71 4.31 -2.50 -6.95
C VAL A 71 3.83 -1.85 -5.66
N LEU A 72 2.52 -1.70 -5.47
CA LEU A 72 1.95 -1.06 -4.28
C LEU A 72 2.15 -1.89 -3.01
N GLU A 73 2.07 -3.22 -3.08
CA GLU A 73 2.39 -4.11 -1.95
C GLU A 73 3.86 -3.98 -1.54
N ARG A 74 4.79 -4.02 -2.52
CA ARG A 74 6.22 -3.84 -2.25
C ARG A 74 6.52 -2.44 -1.70
N TRP A 75 5.84 -1.42 -2.20
CA TRP A 75 5.99 -0.06 -1.70
C TRP A 75 5.45 0.05 -0.28
N CYS A 76 4.25 -0.44 0.00
CA CYS A 76 3.68 -0.49 1.36
C CYS A 76 4.62 -1.20 2.35
N LEU A 77 5.19 -2.35 1.97
CA LEU A 77 6.18 -3.08 2.79
C LEU A 77 7.46 -2.28 3.03
N ALA A 78 8.03 -1.68 1.97
CA ALA A 78 9.25 -0.89 2.08
C ALA A 78 9.05 0.35 2.97
N THR A 79 7.91 1.03 2.85
CA THR A 79 7.63 2.23 3.66
C THR A 79 7.34 1.87 5.12
N ARG A 80 6.64 0.75 5.40
CA ARG A 80 6.48 0.24 6.78
C ARG A 80 7.82 -0.14 7.41
N ALA A 81 8.69 -0.84 6.67
CA ALA A 81 10.01 -1.19 7.16
C ALA A 81 10.87 0.06 7.44
N SER A 82 10.75 1.09 6.60
CA SER A 82 11.42 2.37 6.80
C SER A 82 10.92 3.07 8.08
N ALA A 83 9.60 3.14 8.28
CA ALA A 83 8.99 3.72 9.47
C ALA A 83 9.42 3.01 10.76
N ALA A 84 9.44 1.68 10.79
CA ALA A 84 9.92 0.91 11.94
C ALA A 84 11.41 1.17 12.24
N GLY A 85 12.22 1.42 11.22
CA GLY A 85 13.61 1.83 11.39
C GLY A 85 13.75 3.18 12.10
N PHE A 86 12.86 4.13 11.83
CA PHE A 86 12.85 5.43 12.51
C PHE A 86 12.36 5.35 13.95
N GLU A 87 11.34 4.54 14.26
CA GLU A 87 10.90 4.28 15.65
C GLU A 87 12.07 3.75 16.50
N SER A 88 12.87 2.83 15.95
CA SER A 88 14.05 2.32 16.65
C SER A 88 15.14 3.37 16.91
N ILE A 89 15.22 4.40 16.05
CA ILE A 89 16.16 5.51 16.22
C ILE A 89 15.64 6.48 17.28
N GLU A 90 14.33 6.72 17.34
CA GLU A 90 13.70 7.54 18.38
C GLU A 90 13.90 6.92 19.76
N ASP A 91 13.61 5.63 19.93
CA ASP A 91 13.88 4.87 21.17
C ASP A 91 15.37 4.97 21.58
N PHE A 92 16.28 4.91 20.61
CA PHE A 92 17.71 5.06 20.84
C PHE A 92 18.11 6.48 21.26
N LEU A 93 17.49 7.51 20.68
CA LEU A 93 17.74 8.91 21.03
C LEU A 93 17.14 9.26 22.40
N GLU A 94 15.92 8.79 22.69
CA GLU A 94 15.25 8.97 23.99
C GLU A 94 16.00 8.27 25.12
N SER A 95 16.48 7.03 24.90
CA SER A 95 17.29 6.31 25.90
C SER A 95 18.66 6.95 26.18
N ARG A 96 19.12 7.85 25.29
CA ARG A 96 20.35 8.64 25.47
C ARG A 96 20.10 10.07 25.90
N ALA A 97 18.84 10.52 25.95
CA ALA A 97 18.52 11.83 26.46
C ALA A 97 18.94 11.88 27.94
N PRO A 98 19.76 12.86 28.37
CA PRO A 98 20.10 12.98 29.78
C PRO A 98 18.79 13.14 30.53
N ALA A 99 18.60 12.36 31.61
CA ALA A 99 17.47 12.56 32.50
C ALA A 99 17.45 14.04 32.87
N SER A 100 16.39 14.75 32.47
CA SER A 100 16.09 16.08 32.98
C SER A 100 15.71 15.91 34.45
N GLY A 101 16.71 15.60 35.27
CA GLY A 101 16.64 15.59 36.70
C GLY A 101 16.87 17.00 37.17
N ASP A 102 15.78 17.65 37.55
CA ASP A 102 15.81 18.78 38.47
C ASP A 102 16.72 18.43 39.66
N GLY A 103 17.69 19.32 39.90
CA GLY A 103 18.69 19.17 40.95
C GLY A 103 18.99 20.52 41.58
N SER A 104 17.98 21.07 42.27
CA SER A 104 18.01 22.08 43.37
C SER A 104 18.74 23.41 43.17
#